data_AF-A0A2S7KKI2-F1
#
_entry.id   AF-A0A2S7KKI2-F1
#
_cell.length_a   1.000
_cell.length_b   1.000
_cell.length_c   1.000
_cell.angle_alpha   90.00
_cell.angle_beta   90.00
_cell.angle_gamma   90.00
#
_symmetry.space_group_name_H-M   'P 1'
#
loop_
_entity.id
_entity.type
_entity.pdbx_description
1 polymer ?
#
loop_
_entity_poly.entity_id
_entity_poly.type
_entity_poly.pdbx_seq_one_letter_code
_entity_poly.pdbx_strand_id
1 'polypeptide(L)' 'MEGDVDMYSIIKEVVVEGHRRKAAGIKNALIPMRQITAIKYWTICIKKTNPGYSGVGRLRGLAELRGLELGIVKS' A
#
# COMPACT_ATOMS: atom_id res chain seq x y z
N MET A 1 7.54 7.02 -13.41
CA MET A 1 7.74 7.97 -12.31
C MET A 1 7.97 7.13 -11.07
N GLU A 2 9.23 6.88 -10.76
CA GLU A 2 9.63 6.33 -9.47
C GLU A 2 9.37 7.44 -8.43
N GLY A 3 8.66 7.10 -7.36
CA GLY A 3 8.37 8.04 -6.29
C GLY A 3 9.61 8.29 -5.47
N ASP A 4 9.79 9.53 -5.00
CA ASP A 4 10.90 9.98 -4.15
C ASP A 4 10.93 9.31 -2.75
N VAL A 5 9.94 8.45 -2.47
CA VAL A 5 9.70 7.85 -1.16
C VAL A 5 10.18 6.41 -1.17
N ASP A 6 11.10 6.09 -0.25
CA ASP A 6 11.52 4.71 0.03
C ASP A 6 10.38 3.93 0.72
N MET A 7 9.52 3.35 -0.10
CA MET A 7 8.40 2.54 0.36
C MET A 7 8.85 1.25 1.04
N TYR A 8 10.04 0.72 0.75
CA TYR A 8 10.54 -0.48 1.41
C TYR A 8 10.84 -0.20 2.88
N SER A 9 11.59 0.87 3.18
CA SER A 9 11.92 1.26 4.55
C SER A 9 10.64 1.52 5.37
N ILE A 10 9.67 2.26 4.81
CA ILE A 10 8.41 2.57 5.49
C ILE A 10 7.63 1.30 5.81
N ILE A 11 7.45 0.40 4.84
CA ILE A 11 6.66 -0.83 5.05
C ILE A 11 7.37 -1.77 6.03
N LYS A 12 8.71 -1.81 6.02
CA LYS A 12 9.49 -2.58 7.00
C LYS A 12 9.22 -2.11 8.43
N GLU A 13 9.28 -0.81 8.69
CA GLU A 13 8.98 -0.25 10.02
C GLU A 13 7.53 -0.53 10.45
N VAL A 14 6.57 -0.42 9.52
CA VAL A 14 5.15 -0.76 9.78
C VAL A 14 4.99 -2.23 10.18
N VAL A 15 5.71 -3.14 9.51
CA VAL A 15 5.70 -4.58 9.82
C VAL A 15 6.32 -4.83 11.20
N VAL A 16 7.46 -4.21 11.52
CA VAL A 16 8.13 -4.33 12.83
C VAL A 16 7.22 -3.85 13.96
N GLU A 17 6.58 -2.68 13.79
CA GLU A 17 5.65 -2.14 14.77
C GLU A 17 4.41 -3.06 14.93
N GLY A 18 3.91 -3.65 13.84
CA GLY A 18 2.83 -4.64 13.90
C GLY A 18 3.22 -5.88 14.72
N HIS A 19 4.43 -6.40 14.54
CA HIS A 19 4.96 -7.51 15.34
C HIS A 19 5.11 -7.13 16.81
N ARG A 20 5.62 -5.92 17.10
CA ARG A 20 5.74 -5.41 18.47
C ARG A 20 4.38 -5.31 19.16
N ARG A 21 3.36 -4.77 18.50
CA ARG A 21 1.99 -4.67 19.04
C ARG A 21 1.36 -6.04 19.29
N LYS A 22 1.63 -7.00 18.39
CA LYS A 22 1.17 -8.40 18.55
C LYS A 22 1.85 -9.07 19.75
N ALA A 23 3.16 -8.89 19.93
CA ALA A 23 3.89 -9.39 21.08
C ALA A 23 3.43 -8.77 22.40
N ALA A 24 3.02 -7.50 22.37
CA ALA A 24 2.46 -6.78 23.52
C ALA A 24 0.98 -7.12 23.81
N GLY A 25 0.35 -8.02 23.07
CA GLY A 25 -1.04 -8.46 23.31
C GLY A 25 -2.11 -7.43 22.92
N ILE A 26 -1.79 -6.42 22.11
CA ILE A 26 -2.75 -5.39 21.69
C ILE A 26 -3.69 -5.99 20.64
N LYS A 27 -5.01 -5.98 20.91
CA LYS A 27 -6.05 -6.54 20.00
C LYS A 27 -6.04 -5.92 18.59
N ASN A 28 -5.58 -4.68 18.44
CA ASN A 28 -5.51 -3.95 17.16
C ASN A 28 -4.06 -3.81 16.67
N ALA A 29 -3.31 -4.92 16.62
CA ALA A 29 -1.92 -4.92 16.19
C ALA A 29 -1.72 -4.61 14.68
N LEU A 30 -2.77 -4.72 13.87
CA LEU A 30 -2.74 -4.43 12.44
C LEU A 30 -2.87 -2.92 12.18
N ILE A 31 -1.96 -2.38 11.36
CA ILE A 31 -1.98 -0.99 10.91
C ILE A 31 -2.69 -0.94 9.55
N PRO A 32 -3.90 -0.36 9.42
CA PRO A 32 -4.60 -0.31 8.15
C PRO A 32 -3.90 0.66 7.18
N MET A 33 -3.63 0.20 5.95
CA MET A 33 -3.00 0.99 4.90
C MET A 33 -3.94 1.19 3.71
N ARG A 34 -3.87 2.38 3.09
CA ARG A 34 -4.64 2.71 1.88
C ARG A 34 -3.78 3.56 0.95
N GLN A 35 -3.73 3.19 -0.31
CA GLN A 35 -3.19 3.99 -1.41
C GLN A 35 -4.02 5.27 -1.59
N ILE A 36 -3.36 6.42 -1.53
CA ILE A 36 -4.02 7.74 -1.47
C ILE A 36 -4.37 8.24 -2.89
N THR A 37 -3.54 7.99 -3.89
CA THR A 37 -3.75 8.46 -5.26
C THR A 37 -3.47 7.34 -6.27
N ALA A 38 -4.39 7.14 -7.20
CA ALA A 38 -4.22 6.19 -8.29
C ALA A 38 -3.70 6.88 -9.55
N ILE A 39 -2.67 6.28 -10.16
CA ILE A 39 -2.22 6.65 -11.50
C ILE A 39 -3.37 6.44 -12.47
N LYS A 40 -3.67 7.44 -13.29
CA LYS A 40 -4.64 7.31 -14.39
C LYS A 40 -3.99 6.52 -15.53
N TYR A 41 -4.57 5.37 -15.85
CA TYR A 41 -4.18 4.59 -17.03
C TYR A 41 -4.93 5.08 -18.26
N TRP A 42 -4.29 4.96 -19.42
CA TRP A 42 -4.83 5.38 -20.72
C TRP A 42 -6.23 4.81 -20.99
N THR A 43 -6.47 3.53 -20.67
CA THR A 43 -7.78 2.85 -20.77
C THR A 43 -8.92 3.52 -19.97
N ILE A 44 -8.59 4.31 -18.94
CA ILE A 44 -9.58 4.96 -18.06
C ILE A 44 -9.78 6.44 -18.41
N CYS A 45 -8.90 7.06 -19.21
CA CYS A 45 -9.12 8.43 -19.71
C CYS A 45 -10.43 8.57 -20.51
N ILE A 46 -10.94 7.45 -21.05
CA ILE A 46 -12.17 7.38 -21.85
C ILE A 46 -13.43 7.33 -20.96
N LYS A 47 -13.30 7.00 -19.67
CA LYS A 47 -14.44 6.91 -18.73
C LYS A 47 -14.49 8.14 -17.82
N LYS A 48 -15.68 8.74 -17.67
CA LYS A 48 -15.96 9.78 -16.66
C LYS A 48 -15.71 9.19 -15.27
N THR A 49 -14.53 9.46 -14.71
CA THR A 49 -14.11 8.97 -13.40
C THR A 49 -13.52 10.12 -12.59
N ASN A 50 -13.68 10.09 -11.27
CA ASN A 50 -13.13 11.14 -10.41
C ASN A 50 -11.60 11.16 -10.55
N PRO A 51 -10.98 12.31 -10.89
CA PRO A 51 -9.54 12.38 -11.10
C PRO A 51 -8.75 11.82 -9.90
N GLY A 52 -7.88 10.83 -10.14
CA GLY A 52 -7.05 10.22 -9.09
C GLY A 52 -7.71 9.07 -8.30
N TYR A 53 -8.98 8.76 -8.56
CA TYR A 53 -9.73 7.69 -7.87
C TYR A 53 -10.08 6.49 -8.75
N SER A 54 -9.39 6.35 -9.89
CA SER A 54 -9.63 5.21 -10.79
C SER A 54 -9.47 3.88 -10.04
N GLY A 55 -10.46 2.98 -10.19
CA GLY A 55 -10.47 1.69 -9.49
C GLY A 55 -9.24 0.85 -9.83
N VAL A 56 -8.83 0.82 -11.10
CA VAL A 56 -7.69 0.00 -11.56
C VAL A 56 -6.36 0.51 -11.01
N GLY A 57 -6.10 1.82 -11.04
CA GLY A 57 -4.86 2.34 -10.48
C GLY A 57 -4.78 2.20 -8.96
N ARG A 58 -5.94 2.22 -8.27
CA ARG A 58 -6.01 1.88 -6.86
C ARG A 58 -5.69 0.41 -6.63
N LEU A 59 -6.30 -0.51 -7.38
CA LEU A 59 -6.03 -1.94 -7.23
C LEU A 59 -4.57 -2.29 -7.48
N ARG A 60 -3.93 -1.64 -8.47
CA ARG A 60 -2.49 -1.85 -8.73
C ARG A 60 -1.63 -1.39 -7.56
N GLY A 61 -1.82 -0.16 -7.06
CA GLY A 61 -1.04 0.34 -5.92
C GLY A 61 -1.26 -0.49 -4.64
N LEU A 62 -2.46 -1.03 -4.44
CA LEU A 62 -2.73 -1.95 -3.34
C LEU A 62 -2.01 -3.29 -3.51
N ALA A 63 -1.99 -3.85 -4.72
CA ALA A 63 -1.28 -5.09 -5.03
C ALA A 63 0.24 -4.92 -4.83
N GLU A 64 0.80 -3.77 -5.23
CA GLU A 64 2.22 -3.43 -5.03
C GLU A 64 2.57 -3.36 -3.53
N LEU A 65 1.76 -2.67 -2.73
CA LEU A 65 1.92 -2.61 -1.27
C LEU A 65 1.82 -4.00 -0.62
N ARG A 66 0.84 -4.81 -1.04
CA ARG A 66 0.64 -6.15 -0.47
C ARG A 66 1.77 -7.11 -0.85
N GLY A 67 2.28 -7.04 -2.08
CA GLY A 67 3.42 -7.82 -2.52
C GLY A 67 4.69 -7.47 -1.76
N LEU A 68 4.92 -6.17 -1.51
CA LEU A 68 6.07 -5.68 -0.75
C LEU A 68 6.02 -6.14 0.72
N GLU A 69 4.87 -6.02 1.37
CA GLU A 69 4.65 -6.52 2.73
C GLU A 69 4.92 -8.03 2.83
N LEU A 70 4.37 -8.82 1.90
CA LEU A 70 4.58 -10.28 1.86
C LEU A 70 6.05 -10.65 1.63
N GLY A 71 6.76 -9.92 0.78
CA GLY A 71 8.19 -10.13 0.54
C GLY A 71 9.03 -9.86 1.80
N ILE A 72 8.72 -8.80 2.53
CA ILE A 72 9.40 -8.44 3.79
C ILE A 72 9.12 -9.46 4.89
N VAL A 73 7.90 -9.97 5.01
CA VAL A 73 7.53 -10.96 6.05
C VAL A 73 8.14 -12.34 5.79
N LYS A 74 8.42 -12.69 4.53
CA LYS A 74 8.94 -14.00 4.14
C LYS A 74 10.45 -14.07 3.91
N SER A 75 11.14 -12.93 3.91
CA SER A 75 12.62 -12.86 3.82
C SER A 75 13.24 -12.89 5.21
#